data_AF-A0A0D0DT24-F1
#
_entry.id   AF-A0A0D0DT24-F1
#
_cell.length_a   1.000
_cell.length_b   1.000
_cell.length_c   1.000
_cell.angle_alpha   90.00
_cell.angle_beta   90.00
_cell.angle_gamma   90.00
#
_symmetry.space_group_name_H-M   'P 1'
#
loop_
_entity.id
_entity.type
_entity.pdbx_description
1 polymer ?
#
loop_
_entity_poly.entity_id
_entity_poly.type
_entity_poly.pdbx_seq_one_letter_code
_entity_poly.pdbx_strand_id
1 'polypeptide(L)'
;MYDIDDENTIITLSDWYHPPSIQLGAIFGGVTANSTLINGRGRYPGGPLQPLTVIDVTPGLRYRFRVIGLSCSPSFNFTIDGHRMTIIEVDGNEVLPVEVDSMPVLAGQRYSVVVTANQPVANYWIRSLSSQGNQTYAGGQNSAILRYTGAPGEDPTSAPGPYELSFDESALHPLVNPGAPGVPEIGHADVNLNIVIGFKAPPGLFLMNNVAWTNPPMPVLLQILSGALHPSDLLPSGSVYELPQNKVVEISFPNVGVNHGGPHPLHLHGHTFDVVRVAGSGTVNFVNPVRRDVVSLGLLGDNVTIRFTTDNPGPWFLHCHIDWHLNHGFAVVMAEAPSEAATQQAAAVPADWAQLCLP
;
A
#
# COMPACT_ATOMS: atom_id res chain seq x y z
N MET A 1 -0.64 25.07 -2.98
CA MET A 1 -1.66 24.56 -3.93
C MET A 1 -3.05 24.44 -3.32
N TYR A 2 -3.18 24.48 -2.00
CA TYR A 2 -4.41 24.34 -1.24
C TYR A 2 -4.49 25.43 -0.16
N ASP A 3 -5.64 25.56 0.49
CA ASP A 3 -5.92 26.53 1.55
C ASP A 3 -6.06 25.85 2.92
N ILE A 4 -6.58 24.60 2.97
CA ILE A 4 -6.82 23.83 4.20
C ILE A 4 -6.08 22.47 4.15
N ASP A 5 -5.36 22.15 5.22
CA ASP A 5 -4.67 20.88 5.48
C ASP A 5 -4.61 20.68 7.01
N ASP A 6 -5.55 19.91 7.56
CA ASP A 6 -5.69 19.66 8.99
C ASP A 6 -6.32 18.28 9.24
N GLU A 7 -6.67 17.97 10.49
CA GLU A 7 -7.27 16.66 10.85
C GLU A 7 -8.55 16.35 10.05
N ASN A 8 -9.34 17.37 9.67
CA ASN A 8 -10.58 17.20 8.93
C ASN A 8 -10.35 16.91 7.44
N THR A 9 -9.12 17.02 6.95
CA THR A 9 -8.76 16.65 5.58
C THR A 9 -8.15 15.25 5.47
N ILE A 10 -8.08 14.49 6.58
CA ILE A 10 -7.67 13.08 6.56
C ILE A 10 -8.86 12.20 6.15
N ILE A 11 -8.63 11.30 5.20
CA ILE A 11 -9.60 10.32 4.71
C ILE A 11 -8.99 8.92 4.82
N THR A 12 -9.50 8.10 5.73
CA THR A 12 -9.11 6.70 5.88
C THR A 12 -10.12 5.79 5.19
N LEU A 13 -9.61 4.81 4.45
CA LEU A 13 -10.40 3.79 3.75
C LEU A 13 -10.05 2.44 4.37
N SER A 14 -11.01 1.74 4.97
CA SER A 14 -10.77 0.44 5.59
C SER A 14 -11.85 -0.57 5.26
N ASP A 15 -11.47 -1.83 5.14
CA ASP A 15 -12.37 -2.96 5.17
C ASP A 15 -12.76 -3.30 6.62
N TRP A 16 -13.99 -3.76 6.81
CA TRP A 16 -14.49 -4.15 8.13
C TRP A 16 -15.11 -5.53 8.09
N TYR A 17 -14.74 -6.33 9.08
CA TYR A 17 -15.16 -7.71 9.24
C TYR A 17 -15.95 -7.85 10.53
N HIS A 18 -17.11 -8.51 10.48
CA HIS A 18 -17.87 -8.84 11.68
C HIS A 18 -17.19 -9.95 12.51
N PRO A 19 -16.62 -11.01 11.89
CA PRO A 19 -15.83 -11.99 12.63
C PRO A 19 -14.42 -11.44 12.94
N PRO A 20 -13.83 -11.81 14.08
CA PRO A 20 -12.47 -11.40 14.44
C PRO A 20 -11.42 -12.11 13.58
N SER A 21 -10.25 -11.45 13.41
CA SER A 21 -9.15 -11.94 12.57
C SER A 21 -8.62 -13.32 12.96
N ILE A 22 -8.66 -13.71 14.24
CA ILE A 22 -8.24 -15.06 14.68
C ILE A 22 -9.08 -16.16 14.01
N GLN A 23 -10.37 -15.91 13.76
CA GLN A 23 -11.24 -16.86 13.05
C GLN A 23 -11.00 -16.82 11.54
N LEU A 24 -10.83 -15.61 10.99
CA LEU A 24 -10.69 -15.41 9.54
C LEU A 24 -9.31 -15.83 9.01
N GLY A 25 -8.24 -15.58 9.77
CA GLY A 25 -6.87 -15.92 9.40
C GLY A 25 -6.61 -17.43 9.34
N ALA A 26 -7.47 -18.25 9.93
CA ALA A 26 -7.45 -19.70 9.79
C ALA A 26 -8.04 -20.20 8.47
N ILE A 27 -8.71 -19.33 7.70
CA ILE A 27 -9.32 -19.66 6.42
C ILE A 27 -8.25 -19.53 5.34
N PHE A 28 -7.81 -20.65 4.78
CA PHE A 28 -6.99 -20.65 3.57
C PHE A 28 -7.88 -20.36 2.35
N GLY A 29 -7.87 -19.11 1.87
CA GLY A 29 -8.71 -18.65 0.78
C GLY A 29 -9.09 -17.18 0.90
N GLY A 30 -10.05 -16.73 0.06
CA GLY A 30 -10.49 -15.34 0.05
C GLY A 30 -11.33 -14.97 1.27
N VAL A 31 -10.91 -13.94 2.00
CA VAL A 31 -11.67 -13.36 3.11
C VAL A 31 -12.36 -12.08 2.62
N THR A 32 -13.69 -12.06 2.62
CA THR A 32 -14.48 -10.92 2.12
C THR A 32 -14.97 -10.03 3.25
N ALA A 33 -14.75 -8.73 3.13
CA ALA A 33 -15.22 -7.73 4.09
C ALA A 33 -16.74 -7.61 4.10
N ASN A 34 -17.30 -7.27 5.26
CA ASN A 34 -18.73 -6.99 5.41
C ASN A 34 -19.09 -5.56 5.01
N SER A 35 -18.21 -4.60 5.28
CA SER A 35 -18.40 -3.17 4.98
C SER A 35 -17.08 -2.53 4.57
N THR A 36 -17.15 -1.53 3.69
CA THR A 36 -16.13 -0.49 3.62
C THR A 36 -16.47 0.58 4.64
N LEU A 37 -15.46 1.12 5.33
CA LEU A 37 -15.59 2.28 6.20
C LEU A 37 -14.74 3.43 5.62
N ILE A 38 -15.32 4.63 5.64
CA ILE A 38 -14.60 5.88 5.35
C ILE A 38 -14.59 6.68 6.64
N ASN A 39 -13.41 7.02 7.18
CA ASN A 39 -13.26 7.63 8.52
C ASN A 39 -14.05 6.88 9.62
N GLY A 40 -14.00 5.55 9.59
CA GLY A 40 -14.59 4.68 10.62
C GLY A 40 -16.10 4.46 10.54
N ARG A 41 -16.79 4.95 9.50
CA ARG A 41 -18.23 4.71 9.29
C ARG A 41 -18.54 4.16 7.92
N GLY A 42 -19.56 3.30 7.85
CA GLY A 42 -20.03 2.68 6.61
C GLY A 42 -21.33 1.92 6.81
N ARG A 43 -21.86 1.38 5.72
CA ARG A 43 -23.10 0.58 5.68
C ARG A 43 -22.79 -0.76 5.00
N TYR A 44 -23.51 -1.81 5.39
CA TYR A 44 -23.37 -3.17 4.85
C TYR A 44 -24.72 -3.76 4.41
N PRO A 45 -24.73 -4.83 3.58
CA PRO A 45 -25.95 -5.41 3.04
C PRO A 45 -26.87 -5.95 4.14
N GLY A 46 -28.14 -5.55 4.12
CA GLY A 46 -29.12 -5.97 5.13
C GLY A 46 -28.89 -5.39 6.54
N GLY A 47 -27.91 -4.50 6.70
CA GLY A 47 -27.66 -3.79 7.95
C GLY A 47 -28.63 -2.64 8.21
N PRO A 48 -28.64 -2.10 9.44
CA PRO A 48 -29.39 -0.88 9.74
C PRO A 48 -28.84 0.31 8.96
N LEU A 49 -29.70 1.28 8.65
CA LEU A 49 -29.26 2.56 8.10
C LEU A 49 -28.51 3.36 9.17
N GLN A 50 -27.18 3.35 9.08
CA GLN A 50 -26.30 4.11 9.96
C GLN A 50 -25.91 5.47 9.34
N PRO A 51 -25.64 6.51 10.15
CA PRO A 51 -25.07 7.77 9.67
C PRO A 51 -23.72 7.53 8.99
N LEU A 52 -23.53 8.16 7.83
CA LEU A 52 -22.27 8.14 7.10
C LEU A 52 -21.31 9.22 7.64
N THR A 53 -20.04 9.08 7.29
CA THR A 53 -19.07 10.16 7.46
C THR A 53 -19.45 11.34 6.59
N VAL A 54 -19.33 12.55 7.16
CA VAL A 54 -19.50 13.82 6.46
C VAL A 54 -18.17 14.58 6.54
N ILE A 55 -17.72 15.09 5.41
CA ILE A 55 -16.55 15.96 5.27
C ILE A 55 -17.05 17.30 4.76
N ASP A 56 -16.95 18.33 5.60
CA ASP A 56 -17.44 19.66 5.28
C ASP A 56 -16.39 20.48 4.51
N VAL A 57 -16.85 21.18 3.46
CA VAL A 57 -16.03 22.10 2.66
C VAL A 57 -16.69 23.46 2.51
N THR A 58 -15.90 24.50 2.36
CA THR A 58 -16.35 25.88 2.12
C THR A 58 -16.19 26.21 0.63
N PRO A 59 -17.24 26.73 -0.03
CA PRO A 59 -17.17 27.11 -1.44
C PRO A 59 -15.96 28.01 -1.74
N GLY A 60 -15.24 27.69 -2.81
CA GLY A 60 -14.09 28.46 -3.29
C GLY A 60 -12.74 28.11 -2.63
N LEU A 61 -12.73 27.36 -1.52
CA LEU A 61 -11.48 26.90 -0.90
C LEU A 61 -10.96 25.61 -1.54
N ARG A 62 -9.66 25.36 -1.38
CA ARG A 62 -8.96 24.16 -1.82
C ARG A 62 -8.48 23.35 -0.63
N TYR A 63 -8.65 22.05 -0.69
CA TYR A 63 -8.38 21.13 0.41
C TYR A 63 -7.30 20.14 0.00
N ARG A 64 -6.28 19.92 0.85
CA ARG A 64 -5.37 18.79 0.71
C ARG A 64 -5.98 17.60 1.46
N PHE A 65 -6.70 16.76 0.73
CA PHE A 65 -7.17 15.50 1.31
C PHE A 65 -6.05 14.46 1.34
N ARG A 66 -5.82 13.89 2.53
CA ARG A 66 -4.83 12.83 2.77
C ARG A 66 -5.56 11.50 2.80
N VAL A 67 -5.59 10.80 1.66
CA VAL A 67 -6.30 9.53 1.48
C VAL A 67 -5.38 8.38 1.85
N ILE A 68 -5.81 7.54 2.79
CA ILE A 68 -4.99 6.48 3.41
C ILE A 68 -5.72 5.13 3.28
N GLY A 69 -5.09 4.18 2.59
CA GLY A 69 -5.54 2.79 2.48
C GLY A 69 -5.21 1.99 3.72
N LEU A 70 -6.10 1.99 4.71
CA LEU A 70 -6.02 1.18 5.94
C LEU A 70 -6.65 -0.22 5.76
N SER A 71 -6.72 -0.74 4.55
CA SER A 71 -7.31 -2.07 4.32
C SER A 71 -6.37 -3.21 4.71
N CYS A 72 -6.97 -4.29 5.22
CA CYS A 72 -6.32 -5.60 5.36
C CYS A 72 -6.31 -6.38 4.04
N SER A 73 -7.25 -6.15 3.11
CA SER A 73 -7.32 -6.93 1.86
C SER A 73 -7.68 -6.14 0.59
N PRO A 74 -8.89 -5.57 0.44
CA PRO A 74 -9.29 -5.00 -0.83
C PRO A 74 -8.50 -3.72 -1.13
N SER A 75 -8.38 -3.43 -2.42
CA SER A 75 -8.11 -2.08 -2.89
C SER A 75 -9.44 -1.34 -3.04
N PHE A 76 -9.40 -0.02 -2.95
CA PHE A 76 -10.58 0.82 -3.15
C PHE A 76 -10.41 1.74 -4.35
N ASN A 77 -11.41 1.85 -5.20
CA ASN A 77 -11.45 2.91 -6.20
C ASN A 77 -12.09 4.17 -5.58
N PHE A 78 -11.26 5.17 -5.30
CA PHE A 78 -11.64 6.42 -4.63
C PHE A 78 -12.02 7.50 -5.63
N THR A 79 -13.19 8.13 -5.43
CA THR A 79 -13.73 9.21 -6.28
C THR A 79 -14.57 10.17 -5.44
N ILE A 80 -14.78 11.38 -5.96
CA ILE A 80 -15.72 12.35 -5.38
C ILE A 80 -16.60 12.87 -6.52
N ASP A 81 -17.91 12.64 -6.42
CA ASP A 81 -18.86 13.02 -7.47
C ASP A 81 -18.73 14.51 -7.83
N GLY A 82 -18.63 14.80 -9.13
CA GLY A 82 -18.51 16.17 -9.64
C GLY A 82 -17.17 16.86 -9.36
N HIS A 83 -16.19 16.19 -8.76
CA HIS A 83 -14.89 16.78 -8.44
C HIS A 83 -13.76 15.99 -9.06
N ARG A 84 -12.82 16.72 -9.67
CA ARG A 84 -11.51 16.19 -10.00
C ARG A 84 -10.56 16.36 -8.82
N MET A 85 -9.53 15.53 -8.80
CA MET A 85 -8.52 15.44 -7.76
C MET A 85 -7.14 15.65 -8.38
N THR A 86 -6.31 16.49 -7.78
CA THR A 86 -4.92 16.65 -8.22
C THR A 86 -3.99 15.96 -7.23
N ILE A 87 -3.43 14.81 -7.61
CA ILE A 87 -2.41 14.10 -6.81
C ILE A 87 -1.15 14.97 -6.72
N ILE A 88 -0.67 15.17 -5.50
CA ILE A 88 0.56 15.93 -5.21
C ILE A 88 1.55 15.16 -4.32
N GLU A 89 1.14 14.02 -3.78
CA GLU A 89 1.97 13.15 -2.94
C GLU A 89 1.55 11.69 -3.10
N VAL A 90 2.52 10.78 -3.09
CA VAL A 90 2.33 9.32 -3.13
C VAL A 90 3.20 8.69 -2.05
N ASP A 91 2.59 7.97 -1.11
CA ASP A 91 3.27 7.23 -0.04
C ASP A 91 4.33 8.08 0.72
N GLY A 92 4.05 9.36 0.99
CA GLY A 92 4.98 10.28 1.66
C GLY A 92 5.96 11.02 0.74
N ASN A 93 5.97 10.74 -0.55
CA ASN A 93 6.84 11.38 -1.54
C ASN A 93 6.07 12.43 -2.35
N GLU A 94 6.56 13.66 -2.39
CA GLU A 94 5.98 14.72 -3.23
C GLU A 94 6.16 14.39 -4.71
N VAL A 95 5.11 14.62 -5.50
CA VAL A 95 5.11 14.39 -6.95
C VAL A 95 4.74 15.64 -7.72
N LEU A 96 5.11 15.69 -9.00
CA LEU A 96 4.54 16.66 -9.93
C LEU A 96 3.01 16.50 -9.95
N PRO A 97 2.22 17.59 -9.95
CA PRO A 97 0.77 17.51 -9.92
C PRO A 97 0.18 16.71 -11.08
N VAL A 98 -0.62 15.69 -10.78
CA VAL A 98 -1.36 14.89 -11.78
C VAL A 98 -2.85 14.93 -11.47
N GLU A 99 -3.65 15.36 -12.46
CA GLU A 99 -5.11 15.44 -12.33
C GLU A 99 -5.76 14.10 -12.70
N VAL A 100 -6.67 13.63 -11.84
CA VAL A 100 -7.43 12.39 -11.99
C VAL A 100 -8.87 12.63 -11.53
N ASP A 101 -9.81 11.80 -11.97
CA ASP A 101 -11.17 11.77 -11.39
C ASP A 101 -11.46 10.49 -10.60
N SER A 102 -10.56 9.51 -10.71
CA SER A 102 -10.62 8.24 -10.03
C SER A 102 -9.21 7.75 -9.74
N MET A 103 -8.97 7.18 -8.57
CA MET A 103 -7.69 6.55 -8.25
C MET A 103 -7.87 5.28 -7.41
N PRO A 104 -7.17 4.18 -7.74
CA PRO A 104 -7.10 3.03 -6.87
C PRO A 104 -6.20 3.33 -5.66
N VAL A 105 -6.66 2.93 -4.49
CA VAL A 105 -5.90 2.98 -3.23
C VAL A 105 -5.79 1.55 -2.72
N LEU A 106 -4.59 0.98 -2.82
CA LEU A 106 -4.32 -0.38 -2.34
C LEU A 106 -4.04 -0.38 -0.83
N ALA A 107 -4.09 -1.57 -0.21
CA ALA A 107 -3.71 -1.75 1.19
C ALA A 107 -2.30 -1.21 1.44
N GLY A 108 -2.16 -0.29 2.38
CA GLY A 108 -0.90 0.37 2.75
C GLY A 108 -0.54 1.62 1.93
N GLN A 109 -1.24 1.91 0.83
CA GLN A 109 -0.95 3.11 0.02
C GLN A 109 -1.55 4.39 0.60
N ARG A 110 -0.93 5.53 0.30
CA ARG A 110 -1.40 6.88 0.64
C ARG A 110 -1.25 7.82 -0.54
N TYR A 111 -2.20 8.74 -0.67
CA TYR A 111 -2.15 9.84 -1.64
C TYR A 111 -2.57 11.14 -0.96
N SER A 112 -1.83 12.24 -1.17
CA SER A 112 -2.40 13.57 -0.97
C SER A 112 -2.99 14.06 -2.29
N VAL A 113 -4.27 14.42 -2.28
CA VAL A 113 -4.95 15.04 -3.43
C VAL A 113 -5.45 16.42 -3.06
N VAL A 114 -5.31 17.36 -3.98
CA VAL A 114 -5.95 18.67 -3.88
C VAL A 114 -7.31 18.62 -4.55
N VAL A 115 -8.35 19.03 -3.82
CA VAL A 115 -9.71 19.18 -4.35
C VAL A 115 -10.14 20.62 -4.15
N THR A 116 -10.62 21.25 -5.22
CA THR A 116 -11.17 22.61 -5.16
C THR A 116 -12.68 22.49 -4.92
N ALA A 117 -13.20 23.16 -3.90
CA ALA A 117 -14.62 23.23 -3.62
C ALA A 117 -15.33 24.24 -4.55
N ASN A 118 -15.31 23.97 -5.86
CA ASN A 118 -15.79 24.86 -6.91
C ASN A 118 -17.14 24.45 -7.52
N GLN A 119 -17.79 23.43 -6.99
CA GLN A 119 -19.11 22.99 -7.44
C GLN A 119 -20.22 23.80 -6.73
N PRO A 120 -21.48 23.77 -7.25
CA PRO A 120 -22.61 24.37 -6.55
C PRO A 120 -22.74 23.89 -5.11
N VAL A 121 -23.32 24.72 -4.24
CA VAL A 121 -23.56 24.34 -2.84
C VAL A 121 -24.57 23.20 -2.78
N ALA A 122 -24.07 21.98 -2.51
CA ALA A 122 -24.84 20.75 -2.41
C ALA A 122 -24.09 19.69 -1.58
N ASN A 123 -24.68 18.50 -1.48
CA ASN A 123 -24.03 17.30 -0.98
C ASN A 123 -23.57 16.46 -2.17
N TYR A 124 -22.35 15.92 -2.10
CA TYR A 124 -21.76 15.06 -3.13
C TYR A 124 -21.32 13.74 -2.51
N TRP A 125 -21.50 12.62 -3.21
CA TRP A 125 -20.96 11.34 -2.74
C TRP A 125 -19.44 11.32 -2.87
N ILE A 126 -18.78 10.98 -1.76
CA ILE A 126 -17.43 10.40 -1.78
C ILE A 126 -17.63 8.89 -1.93
N ARG A 127 -16.96 8.26 -2.89
CA ARG A 127 -17.13 6.83 -3.18
C ARG A 127 -15.80 6.11 -3.07
N SER A 128 -15.85 4.90 -2.52
CA SER A 128 -14.68 4.03 -2.28
C SER A 128 -15.06 2.59 -2.60
N LEU A 129 -15.20 2.27 -3.89
CA LEU A 129 -15.66 0.95 -4.30
C LEU A 129 -14.59 -0.11 -4.05
N SER A 130 -14.92 -1.11 -3.23
CA SER A 130 -14.03 -2.25 -2.95
C SER A 130 -13.79 -3.10 -4.21
N SER A 131 -12.57 -3.60 -4.39
CA SER A 131 -12.27 -4.61 -5.42
C SER A 131 -12.78 -6.01 -5.08
N GLN A 132 -13.19 -6.24 -3.81
CA GLN A 132 -13.68 -7.53 -3.33
C GLN A 132 -15.03 -7.39 -2.63
N GLY A 133 -15.99 -8.26 -2.99
CA GLY A 133 -17.31 -8.31 -2.38
C GLY A 133 -18.17 -7.06 -2.62
N ASN A 134 -19.50 -7.23 -2.60
CA ASN A 134 -20.49 -6.15 -2.48
C ASN A 134 -20.14 -4.82 -3.20
N GLN A 135 -19.84 -4.92 -4.50
CA GLN A 135 -19.42 -3.79 -5.34
C GLN A 135 -20.64 -2.94 -5.75
N THR A 136 -21.21 -2.22 -4.78
CA THR A 136 -22.41 -1.41 -4.99
C THR A 136 -22.40 -0.16 -4.13
N TYR A 137 -23.13 0.86 -4.59
CA TYR A 137 -23.44 2.06 -3.79
C TYR A 137 -24.89 2.05 -3.25
N ALA A 138 -25.66 1.00 -3.55
CA ALA A 138 -27.05 0.90 -3.14
C ALA A 138 -27.18 1.05 -1.62
N GLY A 139 -28.09 1.92 -1.17
CA GLY A 139 -28.27 2.22 0.24
C GLY A 139 -27.14 3.05 0.87
N GLY A 140 -26.25 3.66 0.08
CA GLY A 140 -25.12 4.45 0.57
C GLY A 140 -23.95 3.61 1.07
N GLN A 141 -23.86 2.35 0.64
CA GLN A 141 -22.69 1.49 0.88
C GLN A 141 -21.47 2.03 0.14
N ASN A 142 -20.27 1.73 0.62
CA ASN A 142 -19.01 2.19 0.00
C ASN A 142 -18.94 3.72 -0.20
N SER A 143 -19.64 4.49 0.63
CA SER A 143 -19.86 5.93 0.40
C SER A 143 -19.72 6.76 1.68
N ALA A 144 -19.34 8.02 1.51
CA ALA A 144 -19.39 9.09 2.50
C ALA A 144 -19.89 10.38 1.83
N ILE A 145 -20.05 11.46 2.59
CA ILE A 145 -20.66 12.71 2.10
C ILE A 145 -19.62 13.82 2.11
N LEU A 146 -19.37 14.44 0.95
CA LEU A 146 -18.74 15.74 0.88
C LEU A 146 -19.84 16.80 0.92
N ARG A 147 -19.85 17.63 1.97
CA ARG A 147 -20.91 18.62 2.21
C ARG A 147 -20.38 20.03 2.05
N TYR A 148 -20.98 20.80 1.16
CA TYR A 148 -20.68 22.22 1.06
C TYR A 148 -21.36 22.99 2.21
N THR A 149 -20.66 23.96 2.77
CA THR A 149 -21.20 24.87 3.78
C THR A 149 -22.44 25.58 3.21
N GLY A 150 -23.58 25.42 3.87
CA GLY A 150 -24.89 25.92 3.42
C GLY A 150 -25.78 24.88 2.73
N ALA A 151 -25.27 23.67 2.44
CA ALA A 151 -26.07 22.56 1.94
C ALA A 151 -26.94 21.93 3.04
N PRO A 152 -28.11 21.34 2.69
CA PRO A 152 -28.98 20.67 3.66
C PRO A 152 -28.33 19.41 4.27
N GLY A 153 -28.75 19.05 5.49
CA GLY A 153 -28.29 17.86 6.20
C GLY A 153 -28.90 16.55 5.70
N GLU A 154 -28.72 16.24 4.42
CA GLU A 154 -29.29 15.05 3.76
C GLU A 154 -28.24 14.25 2.98
N ASP A 155 -28.59 13.03 2.58
CA ASP A 155 -27.75 12.18 1.73
C ASP A 155 -27.68 12.78 0.30
N PRO A 156 -26.51 12.77 -0.38
CA PRO A 156 -26.38 13.23 -1.76
C PRO A 156 -27.29 12.49 -2.74
N THR A 157 -27.74 13.20 -3.78
CA THR A 157 -28.40 12.60 -4.96
C THR A 157 -27.51 12.63 -6.20
N SER A 158 -26.21 12.93 -6.05
CA SER A 158 -25.26 13.01 -7.15
C SER A 158 -25.03 11.64 -7.81
N ALA A 159 -24.77 11.66 -9.11
CA ALA A 159 -24.47 10.47 -9.88
C ALA A 159 -22.95 10.25 -9.99
N PRO A 160 -22.47 8.99 -10.05
CA PRO A 160 -21.05 8.69 -10.24
C PRO A 160 -20.53 9.18 -11.60
N GLY A 161 -19.27 9.65 -11.63
CA GLY A 161 -18.56 10.08 -12.84
C GLY A 161 -18.89 11.51 -13.30
N PRO A 162 -18.53 11.88 -14.54
CA PRO A 162 -17.88 11.06 -15.55
C PRO A 162 -16.42 10.72 -15.19
N TYR A 163 -15.99 9.48 -15.46
CA TYR A 163 -14.61 9.00 -15.26
C TYR A 163 -13.83 9.12 -16.57
N GLU A 164 -13.41 10.33 -16.91
CA GLU A 164 -12.72 10.72 -18.15
C GLU A 164 -11.18 10.62 -18.03
N LEU A 165 -10.63 10.81 -16.84
CA LEU A 165 -9.20 10.85 -16.54
C LEU A 165 -8.78 9.57 -15.82
N SER A 166 -8.40 8.58 -16.62
CA SER A 166 -7.90 7.30 -16.10
C SER A 166 -6.64 7.51 -15.26
N PHE A 167 -6.58 6.84 -14.12
CA PHE A 167 -5.36 6.77 -13.32
C PHE A 167 -4.27 5.97 -14.06
N ASP A 168 -3.09 6.56 -14.13
CA ASP A 168 -1.88 5.94 -14.67
C ASP A 168 -0.73 6.17 -13.69
N GLU A 169 -0.28 5.10 -13.03
CA GLU A 169 0.83 5.16 -12.08
C GLU A 169 2.14 5.62 -12.75
N SER A 170 2.32 5.34 -14.05
CA SER A 170 3.52 5.72 -14.79
C SER A 170 3.64 7.23 -15.05
N ALA A 171 2.54 7.97 -14.92
CA ALA A 171 2.50 9.43 -15.02
C ALA A 171 2.90 10.14 -13.73
N LEU A 172 3.05 9.41 -12.61
CA LEU A 172 3.46 9.97 -11.34
C LEU A 172 4.98 10.10 -11.30
N HIS A 173 5.47 11.32 -11.09
CA HIS A 173 6.90 11.63 -11.11
C HIS A 173 7.30 12.39 -9.83
N PRO A 174 8.38 11.98 -9.14
CA PRO A 174 8.86 12.67 -7.95
C PRO A 174 9.15 14.15 -8.23
N LEU A 175 8.74 15.02 -7.32
CA LEU A 175 9.05 16.45 -7.37
C LEU A 175 10.51 16.71 -7.00
N VAL A 176 11.04 15.93 -6.04
CA VAL A 176 12.38 16.10 -5.47
C VAL A 176 13.25 14.89 -5.82
N ASN A 177 14.46 15.15 -6.29
CA ASN A 177 15.47 14.14 -6.68
C ASN A 177 14.89 13.03 -7.59
N PRO A 178 14.34 13.39 -8.76
CA PRO A 178 13.81 12.40 -9.70
C PRO A 178 14.93 11.53 -10.26
N GLY A 179 14.58 10.29 -10.57
CA GLY A 179 15.48 9.31 -11.19
C GLY A 179 15.78 8.15 -10.25
N ALA A 180 15.85 6.95 -10.84
CA ALA A 180 16.20 5.75 -10.11
C ALA A 180 17.71 5.64 -9.87
N PRO A 181 18.15 5.04 -8.75
CA PRO A 181 19.56 4.81 -8.52
C PRO A 181 20.16 3.80 -9.51
N GLY A 182 21.48 3.91 -9.71
CA GLY A 182 22.27 2.98 -10.53
C GLY A 182 22.28 3.30 -12.03
N VAL A 183 22.76 2.35 -12.83
CA VAL A 183 22.84 2.47 -14.29
C VAL A 183 21.43 2.31 -14.88
N PRO A 184 20.97 3.17 -15.82
CA PRO A 184 19.60 3.16 -16.34
C PRO A 184 19.35 2.02 -17.35
N GLU A 185 19.55 0.79 -16.91
CA GLU A 185 19.38 -0.46 -17.67
C GLU A 185 18.96 -1.58 -16.69
N ILE A 186 17.92 -2.34 -17.04
CA ILE A 186 17.43 -3.47 -16.20
C ILE A 186 18.54 -4.49 -15.99
N GLY A 187 18.70 -5.01 -14.77
CA GLY A 187 19.74 -5.96 -14.41
C GLY A 187 21.13 -5.36 -14.18
N HIS A 188 21.27 -4.03 -14.21
CA HIS A 188 22.54 -3.32 -14.00
C HIS A 188 22.59 -2.57 -12.64
N ALA A 189 21.88 -3.07 -11.61
CA ALA A 189 22.13 -2.69 -10.23
C ALA A 189 23.33 -3.48 -9.65
N ASP A 190 23.85 -3.07 -8.49
CA ASP A 190 24.91 -3.82 -7.80
C ASP A 190 24.40 -5.20 -7.34
N VAL A 191 23.14 -5.27 -6.92
CA VAL A 191 22.43 -6.50 -6.54
C VAL A 191 21.12 -6.56 -7.32
N ASN A 192 20.91 -7.64 -8.08
CA ASN A 192 19.70 -7.84 -8.86
C ASN A 192 19.02 -9.11 -8.37
N LEU A 193 17.82 -8.97 -7.80
CA LEU A 193 17.03 -10.07 -7.26
C LEU A 193 15.80 -10.28 -8.13
N ASN A 194 15.53 -11.55 -8.47
CA ASN A 194 14.28 -11.96 -9.06
C ASN A 194 13.47 -12.73 -8.02
N ILE A 195 12.34 -12.18 -7.59
CA ILE A 195 11.46 -12.81 -6.60
C ILE A 195 10.23 -13.35 -7.32
N VAL A 196 10.23 -14.65 -7.58
CA VAL A 196 9.12 -15.35 -8.20
C VAL A 196 8.06 -15.65 -7.15
N ILE A 197 6.86 -15.11 -7.37
CA ILE A 197 5.72 -15.37 -6.50
C ILE A 197 5.16 -16.76 -6.85
N GLY A 198 4.92 -17.58 -5.83
CA GLY A 198 4.34 -18.91 -5.92
C GLY A 198 3.11 -19.07 -5.04
N PHE A 199 2.33 -20.12 -5.29
CA PHE A 199 1.23 -20.54 -4.44
C PHE A 199 1.19 -22.07 -4.35
N LYS A 200 1.07 -22.62 -3.14
CA LYS A 200 1.06 -24.06 -2.87
C LYS A 200 -0.23 -24.49 -2.19
N ALA A 201 -1.03 -25.29 -2.89
CA ALA A 201 -2.22 -25.94 -2.34
C ALA A 201 -2.02 -27.47 -2.20
N PRO A 202 -2.54 -28.13 -1.16
CA PRO A 202 -2.99 -27.64 0.16
C PRO A 202 -1.80 -27.41 1.14
N PRO A 203 -1.90 -26.54 2.16
CA PRO A 203 -3.11 -25.88 2.66
C PRO A 203 -3.49 -24.57 1.95
N GLY A 204 -2.60 -23.97 1.16
CA GLY A 204 -2.84 -22.67 0.49
C GLY A 204 -1.83 -21.60 0.94
N LEU A 205 -0.54 -21.88 0.77
CA LEU A 205 0.54 -20.99 1.18
C LEU A 205 1.05 -20.17 0.01
N PHE A 206 1.33 -18.89 0.26
CA PHE A 206 2.08 -18.06 -0.66
C PHE A 206 3.57 -18.34 -0.51
N LEU A 207 4.28 -18.27 -1.62
CA LEU A 207 5.71 -18.53 -1.69
C LEU A 207 6.41 -17.32 -2.32
N MET A 208 7.60 -17.00 -1.84
CA MET A 208 8.57 -16.17 -2.54
C MET A 208 9.79 -17.04 -2.83
N ASN A 209 10.12 -17.23 -4.11
CA ASN A 209 11.17 -18.16 -4.55
C ASN A 209 11.02 -19.58 -3.96
N ASN A 210 9.80 -20.12 -4.03
CA ASN A 210 9.40 -21.45 -3.55
C ASN A 210 9.45 -21.67 -2.03
N VAL A 211 9.66 -20.62 -1.23
CA VAL A 211 9.65 -20.70 0.25
C VAL A 211 8.48 -19.88 0.79
N ALA A 212 7.72 -20.45 1.73
CA ALA A 212 6.70 -19.74 2.48
C ALA A 212 7.33 -19.15 3.75
N TRP A 213 7.07 -17.87 4.01
CA TRP A 213 7.46 -17.26 5.28
C TRP A 213 6.79 -17.97 6.47
N THR A 214 7.56 -18.15 7.53
CA THR A 214 7.06 -18.55 8.84
C THR A 214 7.74 -17.71 9.89
N ASN A 215 6.99 -17.27 10.91
CA ASN A 215 7.58 -16.48 11.99
C ASN A 215 8.64 -17.34 12.72
N PRO A 216 9.90 -16.89 12.78
CA PRO A 216 10.93 -17.61 13.49
C PRO A 216 10.67 -17.56 15.00
N PRO A 217 11.12 -18.57 15.78
CA PRO A 217 10.96 -18.58 17.23
C PRO A 217 11.72 -17.43 17.93
N MET A 218 12.69 -16.83 17.24
CA MET A 218 13.46 -15.67 17.69
C MET A 218 13.39 -14.58 16.60
N PRO A 219 13.05 -13.31 16.92
CA PRO A 219 13.01 -12.24 15.93
C PRO A 219 14.33 -12.11 15.15
N VAL A 220 14.26 -11.82 13.85
CA VAL A 220 15.45 -11.76 12.98
C VAL A 220 16.48 -10.75 13.51
N LEU A 221 16.04 -9.59 14.00
CA LEU A 221 16.93 -8.61 14.62
C LEU A 221 17.67 -9.20 15.84
N LEU A 222 16.99 -9.96 16.68
CA LEU A 222 17.61 -10.60 17.85
C LEU A 222 18.60 -11.71 17.45
N GLN A 223 18.34 -12.42 16.35
CA GLN A 223 19.31 -13.34 15.76
C GLN A 223 20.59 -12.62 15.32
N ILE A 224 20.45 -11.49 14.60
CA ILE A 224 21.58 -10.64 14.17
C ILE A 224 22.38 -10.14 15.37
N LEU A 225 21.71 -9.60 16.39
CA LEU A 225 22.34 -9.12 17.63
C LEU A 225 23.02 -10.25 18.43
N SER A 226 22.58 -11.49 18.25
CA SER A 226 23.18 -12.68 18.87
C SER A 226 24.33 -13.29 18.05
N GLY A 227 24.68 -12.69 16.92
CA GLY A 227 25.84 -13.05 16.10
C GLY A 227 25.51 -13.80 14.80
N ALA A 228 24.24 -13.97 14.42
CA ALA A 228 23.88 -14.54 13.12
C ALA A 228 23.99 -13.47 12.02
N LEU A 229 25.04 -13.52 11.21
CA LEU A 229 25.36 -12.46 10.25
C LEU A 229 25.13 -12.87 8.79
N HIS A 230 25.04 -14.16 8.49
CA HIS A 230 24.79 -14.66 7.14
C HIS A 230 23.39 -15.28 6.99
N PRO A 231 22.78 -15.27 5.78
CA PRO A 231 21.50 -15.90 5.52
C PRO A 231 21.40 -17.37 5.94
N SER A 232 22.51 -18.12 5.91
CA SER A 232 22.58 -19.51 6.37
C SER A 232 22.37 -19.66 7.88
N ASP A 233 22.65 -18.60 8.63
CA ASP A 233 22.59 -18.57 10.09
C ASP A 233 21.27 -17.98 10.58
N LEU A 234 20.49 -17.38 9.67
CA LEU A 234 19.23 -16.70 9.95
C LEU A 234 18.02 -17.59 9.62
N LEU A 235 17.01 -17.47 10.48
CA LEU A 235 15.72 -18.13 10.37
C LEU A 235 14.61 -17.12 10.04
N PRO A 236 13.58 -17.54 9.28
CA PRO A 236 13.41 -18.86 8.67
C PRO A 236 14.32 -19.04 7.44
N SER A 237 14.91 -20.23 7.31
CA SER A 237 15.82 -20.56 6.21
C SER A 237 15.12 -20.39 4.86
N GLY A 238 15.83 -19.79 3.90
CA GLY A 238 15.32 -19.55 2.54
C GLY A 238 14.41 -18.33 2.38
N SER A 239 14.09 -17.59 3.45
CA SER A 239 13.30 -16.35 3.37
C SER A 239 14.08 -15.09 3.77
N VAL A 240 15.41 -15.18 3.92
CA VAL A 240 16.27 -14.05 4.30
C VAL A 240 17.29 -13.81 3.18
N TYR A 241 17.32 -12.58 2.68
CA TYR A 241 18.20 -12.14 1.60
C TYR A 241 19.17 -11.11 2.19
N GLU A 242 20.47 -11.43 2.21
CA GLU A 242 21.49 -10.48 2.64
C GLU A 242 21.69 -9.42 1.56
N LEU A 243 21.69 -8.15 1.98
CA LEU A 243 21.99 -7.03 1.11
C LEU A 243 23.26 -6.31 1.62
N PRO A 244 24.26 -6.06 0.78
CA PRO A 244 25.44 -5.28 1.15
C PRO A 244 25.07 -3.81 1.38
N GLN A 245 25.82 -3.10 2.23
CA GLN A 245 25.61 -1.67 2.48
C GLN A 245 26.03 -0.78 1.29
N ASN A 246 25.34 0.34 1.11
CA ASN A 246 25.60 1.41 0.15
C ASN A 246 25.61 0.93 -1.30
N LYS A 247 24.71 0.01 -1.64
CA LYS A 247 24.58 -0.62 -2.95
C LYS A 247 23.21 -0.36 -3.55
N VAL A 248 23.15 -0.28 -4.87
CA VAL A 248 21.89 -0.22 -5.59
C VAL A 248 21.32 -1.64 -5.69
N VAL A 249 20.08 -1.80 -5.27
CA VAL A 249 19.34 -3.05 -5.36
C VAL A 249 18.22 -2.89 -6.38
N GLU A 250 18.09 -3.85 -7.27
CA GLU A 250 16.94 -4.02 -8.15
C GLU A 250 16.20 -5.30 -7.76
N ILE A 251 14.88 -5.20 -7.57
CA ILE A 251 14.03 -6.37 -7.34
C ILE A 251 12.95 -6.42 -8.42
N SER A 252 12.90 -7.52 -9.17
CA SER A 252 11.84 -7.81 -10.15
C SER A 252 10.87 -8.87 -9.63
N PHE A 253 9.58 -8.65 -9.89
CA PHE A 253 8.48 -9.51 -9.47
C PHE A 253 7.70 -10.01 -10.70
N PRO A 254 8.19 -11.06 -11.39
CA PRO A 254 7.50 -11.60 -12.55
C PRO A 254 6.21 -12.28 -12.10
N ASN A 255 5.07 -11.72 -12.49
CA ASN A 255 3.77 -12.31 -12.24
C ASN A 255 3.51 -13.43 -13.27
N VAL A 256 4.01 -14.62 -12.96
CA VAL A 256 3.93 -15.83 -13.79
C VAL A 256 2.64 -16.65 -13.58
N GLY A 257 1.57 -16.00 -13.10
CA GLY A 257 0.24 -16.63 -12.98
C GLY A 257 -0.19 -16.97 -11.57
N VAL A 258 0.44 -16.38 -10.54
CA VAL A 258 -0.13 -16.39 -9.19
C VAL A 258 -1.13 -15.23 -9.09
N ASN A 259 -2.34 -15.49 -9.59
CA ASN A 259 -3.46 -14.53 -9.52
C ASN A 259 -4.39 -14.77 -8.32
N HIS A 260 -4.03 -15.68 -7.39
CA HIS A 260 -4.88 -16.03 -6.26
C HIS A 260 -4.95 -14.88 -5.27
N GLY A 261 -6.02 -14.08 -5.34
CA GLY A 261 -6.22 -12.91 -4.47
C GLY A 261 -5.47 -11.65 -4.90
N GLY A 262 -4.95 -11.60 -6.13
CA GLY A 262 -4.29 -10.40 -6.68
C GLY A 262 -5.27 -9.28 -7.09
N PRO A 263 -4.75 -8.11 -7.51
CA PRO A 263 -3.33 -7.76 -7.56
C PRO A 263 -2.74 -7.58 -6.16
N HIS A 264 -1.50 -8.00 -5.98
CA HIS A 264 -0.84 -8.01 -4.67
C HIS A 264 -0.08 -6.69 -4.43
N PRO A 265 -0.44 -5.88 -3.42
CA PRO A 265 0.37 -4.74 -3.01
C PRO A 265 1.60 -5.25 -2.26
N LEU A 266 2.80 -4.99 -2.76
CA LEU A 266 4.07 -5.33 -2.13
C LEU A 266 4.62 -4.12 -1.41
N HIS A 267 4.96 -4.32 -0.13
CA HIS A 267 5.51 -3.29 0.74
C HIS A 267 6.92 -3.67 1.19
N LEU A 268 7.85 -2.72 1.14
CA LEU A 268 9.21 -2.84 1.69
C LEU A 268 9.35 -1.90 2.89
N HIS A 269 9.71 -2.45 4.04
CA HIS A 269 10.00 -1.66 5.23
C HIS A 269 11.35 -0.95 5.11
N GLY A 270 11.55 0.12 5.88
CA GLY A 270 12.84 0.82 5.99
C GLY A 270 13.24 1.66 4.77
N HIS A 271 12.48 1.60 3.68
CA HIS A 271 12.82 2.21 2.39
C HIS A 271 11.60 2.81 1.69
N THR A 272 11.86 3.89 0.94
CA THR A 272 11.11 4.17 -0.30
C THR A 272 11.90 3.63 -1.48
N PHE A 273 11.22 3.23 -2.55
CA PHE A 273 11.83 2.70 -3.76
C PHE A 273 11.26 3.34 -5.02
N ASP A 274 12.08 3.40 -6.06
CA ASP A 274 11.70 3.83 -7.40
C ASP A 274 11.08 2.68 -8.18
N VAL A 275 9.82 2.83 -8.62
CA VAL A 275 9.12 1.83 -9.43
C VAL A 275 9.51 2.00 -10.88
N VAL A 276 10.67 1.45 -11.25
CA VAL A 276 11.22 1.57 -12.61
C VAL A 276 10.34 0.89 -13.66
N ARG A 277 9.50 -0.07 -13.26
CA ARG A 277 8.47 -0.65 -14.11
C ARG A 277 7.19 -0.88 -13.30
N VAL A 278 6.13 -0.14 -13.62
CA VAL A 278 4.80 -0.24 -12.99
C VAL A 278 3.98 -1.39 -13.59
N ALA A 279 2.94 -1.82 -12.86
CA ALA A 279 1.98 -2.79 -13.38
C ALA A 279 1.22 -2.26 -14.60
N GLY A 280 0.86 -3.12 -15.54
CA GLY A 280 0.16 -2.75 -16.78
C GLY A 280 1.01 -2.00 -17.81
N SER A 281 2.30 -1.73 -17.51
CA SER A 281 3.23 -1.06 -18.42
C SER A 281 4.35 -1.98 -18.91
N GLY A 282 4.56 -1.97 -20.22
CA GLY A 282 5.74 -2.59 -20.85
C GLY A 282 6.98 -1.72 -20.81
N THR A 283 6.84 -0.44 -20.44
CA THR A 283 7.91 0.57 -20.51
C THR A 283 8.62 0.69 -19.17
N VAL A 284 9.95 0.75 -19.23
CA VAL A 284 10.81 1.01 -18.07
C VAL A 284 11.14 2.49 -18.01
N ASN A 285 11.10 3.09 -16.83
CA ASN A 285 11.45 4.47 -16.57
C ASN A 285 12.56 4.56 -15.51
N PHE A 286 13.76 4.95 -15.90
CA PHE A 286 14.87 5.27 -14.98
C PHE A 286 15.05 6.77 -14.74
N VAL A 287 14.40 7.61 -15.55
CA VAL A 287 14.62 9.07 -15.56
C VAL A 287 13.86 9.74 -14.43
N ASN A 288 12.61 9.35 -14.21
CA ASN A 288 11.74 9.93 -13.19
C ASN A 288 10.61 8.97 -12.76
N PRO A 289 10.88 7.68 -12.50
CA PRO A 289 9.83 6.76 -12.03
C PRO A 289 9.21 7.25 -10.72
N VAL A 290 7.95 6.87 -10.47
CA VAL A 290 7.31 7.13 -9.17
C VAL A 290 8.13 6.50 -8.06
N ARG A 291 8.35 7.26 -6.98
CA ARG A 291 9.00 6.80 -5.75
C ARG A 291 7.95 6.59 -4.68
N ARG A 292 7.91 5.41 -4.08
CA ARG A 292 6.86 5.01 -3.12
C ARG A 292 7.32 3.84 -2.23
N ASP A 293 6.46 3.34 -1.35
CA ASP A 293 6.80 2.20 -0.47
C ASP A 293 5.82 1.01 -0.58
N VAL A 294 4.69 1.15 -1.28
CA VAL A 294 3.78 0.06 -1.60
C VAL A 294 3.40 0.04 -3.08
N VAL A 295 3.75 -1.02 -3.82
CA VAL A 295 3.47 -1.13 -5.26
C VAL A 295 2.60 -2.33 -5.60
N SER A 296 1.64 -2.16 -6.49
CA SER A 296 0.87 -3.28 -7.05
C SER A 296 1.76 -4.16 -7.91
N LEU A 297 1.76 -5.48 -7.70
CA LEU A 297 2.41 -6.42 -8.63
C LEU A 297 1.61 -6.69 -9.92
N GLY A 298 0.46 -6.04 -10.07
CA GLY A 298 -0.36 -6.17 -11.28
C GLY A 298 -0.97 -7.55 -11.47
N LEU A 299 -1.17 -7.92 -12.73
CA LEU A 299 -1.82 -9.15 -13.17
C LEU A 299 -0.83 -10.05 -13.92
N LEU A 300 -1.30 -11.23 -14.32
CA LEU A 300 -0.51 -12.17 -15.13
C LEU A 300 0.16 -11.46 -16.32
N GLY A 301 1.47 -11.62 -16.43
CA GLY A 301 2.31 -11.03 -17.47
C GLY A 301 3.04 -9.75 -17.05
N ASP A 302 2.62 -9.11 -15.97
CA ASP A 302 3.35 -7.99 -15.39
C ASP A 302 4.69 -8.46 -14.79
N ASN A 303 5.69 -7.57 -14.82
CA ASN A 303 6.98 -7.79 -14.20
C ASN A 303 7.42 -6.50 -13.51
N VAL A 304 6.68 -6.15 -12.45
CA VAL A 304 6.93 -4.93 -11.68
C VAL A 304 8.34 -4.98 -11.13
N THR A 305 9.07 -3.87 -11.27
CA THR A 305 10.49 -3.80 -10.91
C THR A 305 10.72 -2.52 -10.11
N ILE A 306 11.40 -2.67 -8.97
CA ILE A 306 11.72 -1.57 -8.06
C ILE A 306 13.23 -1.42 -7.89
N ARG A 307 13.69 -0.20 -7.57
CA ARG A 307 15.08 0.08 -7.17
C ARG A 307 15.17 0.92 -5.91
N PHE A 308 16.18 0.64 -5.09
CA PHE A 308 16.52 1.44 -3.91
C PHE A 308 18.02 1.32 -3.62
N THR A 309 18.50 2.13 -2.68
CA THR A 309 19.89 2.06 -2.18
C THR A 309 19.87 1.52 -0.76
N THR A 310 20.80 0.65 -0.42
CA THR A 310 20.93 0.07 0.92
C THR A 310 21.68 1.01 1.88
N ASP A 311 21.02 2.08 2.31
CA ASP A 311 21.55 3.10 3.21
C ASP A 311 21.01 3.00 4.66
N ASN A 312 20.34 1.91 5.01
CA ASN A 312 19.64 1.73 6.29
C ASN A 312 19.86 0.30 6.86
N PRO A 313 20.96 0.05 7.61
CA PRO A 313 21.26 -1.28 8.15
C PRO A 313 20.16 -1.84 9.09
N GLY A 314 19.62 -3.01 8.75
CA GLY A 314 18.56 -3.67 9.52
C GLY A 314 17.88 -4.83 8.80
N PRO A 315 17.13 -5.67 9.51
CA PRO A 315 16.27 -6.69 8.91
C PRO A 315 14.92 -6.06 8.51
N TRP A 316 14.74 -5.76 7.23
CA TRP A 316 13.54 -5.13 6.70
C TRP A 316 12.61 -6.13 6.04
N PHE A 317 11.32 -6.04 6.36
CA PHE A 317 10.32 -6.94 5.81
C PHE A 317 9.92 -6.52 4.39
N LEU A 318 9.85 -7.48 3.47
CA LEU A 318 9.27 -7.32 2.13
C LEU A 318 8.11 -8.30 2.02
N HIS A 319 6.88 -7.80 1.95
CA HIS A 319 5.70 -8.66 2.01
C HIS A 319 4.51 -8.12 1.24
N CYS A 320 3.57 -9.00 0.92
CA CYS A 320 2.26 -8.56 0.49
C CYS A 320 1.54 -7.86 1.64
N HIS A 321 1.01 -6.66 1.40
CA HIS A 321 0.28 -5.86 2.38
C HIS A 321 -1.22 -6.26 2.48
N ILE A 322 -1.63 -7.32 1.76
CA ILE A 322 -2.85 -8.04 2.11
C ILE A 322 -2.52 -8.92 3.31
N ASP A 323 -3.05 -8.56 4.48
CA ASP A 323 -2.64 -9.13 5.76
C ASP A 323 -2.93 -10.63 5.86
N TRP A 324 -4.02 -11.08 5.23
CA TRP A 324 -4.34 -12.51 5.09
C TRP A 324 -3.26 -13.28 4.33
N HIS A 325 -2.67 -12.67 3.29
CA HIS A 325 -1.63 -13.30 2.49
C HIS A 325 -0.28 -13.30 3.22
N LEU A 326 0.05 -12.21 3.92
CA LEU A 326 1.20 -12.17 4.82
C LEU A 326 1.12 -13.30 5.84
N ASN A 327 -0.03 -13.44 6.50
CA ASN A 327 -0.28 -14.51 7.47
C ASN A 327 -0.15 -15.93 6.86
N HIS A 328 -0.30 -16.07 5.54
CA HIS A 328 -0.14 -17.33 4.80
C HIS A 328 1.19 -17.44 4.04
N GLY A 329 2.20 -16.68 4.47
CA GLY A 329 3.60 -16.88 4.07
C GLY A 329 4.10 -15.96 2.97
N PHE A 330 3.33 -14.94 2.56
CA PHE A 330 3.70 -14.05 1.45
C PHE A 330 4.70 -12.96 1.87
N ALA A 331 5.87 -13.37 2.36
CA ALA A 331 6.91 -12.46 2.83
C ALA A 331 8.33 -13.02 2.73
N VAL A 332 9.30 -12.12 2.81
CA VAL A 332 10.73 -12.38 3.00
C VAL A 332 11.33 -11.24 3.83
N VAL A 333 12.56 -11.41 4.30
CA VAL A 333 13.34 -10.37 4.98
C VAL A 333 14.55 -10.00 4.12
N MET A 334 14.74 -8.70 3.93
CA MET A 334 15.96 -8.08 3.44
C MET A 334 16.86 -7.81 4.65
N ALA A 335 17.85 -8.67 4.89
CA ALA A 335 18.85 -8.48 5.95
C ALA A 335 19.93 -7.53 5.42
N GLU A 336 19.70 -6.24 5.56
CA GLU A 336 20.56 -5.20 5.04
C GLU A 336 21.74 -4.93 5.98
N ALA A 337 22.95 -5.09 5.43
CA ALA A 337 24.22 -4.87 6.11
C ALA A 337 24.25 -5.49 7.52
N PRO A 338 24.11 -6.82 7.68
CA PRO A 338 23.88 -7.44 9.00
C PRO A 338 24.96 -7.13 10.05
N SER A 339 26.22 -6.99 9.62
CA SER A 339 27.33 -6.64 10.52
C SER A 339 27.20 -5.21 11.07
N GLU A 340 26.85 -4.27 10.20
CA GLU A 340 26.59 -2.89 10.56
C GLU A 340 25.30 -2.76 11.38
N ALA A 341 24.26 -3.50 11.01
CA ALA A 341 23.00 -3.58 11.75
C ALA A 341 23.25 -4.09 13.18
N ALA A 342 24.03 -5.15 13.35
CA ALA A 342 24.40 -5.65 14.68
C ALA A 342 25.08 -4.57 15.52
N THR A 343 26.02 -3.83 14.92
CA THR A 343 26.77 -2.77 15.61
C THR A 343 25.88 -1.58 15.99
N GLN A 344 25.09 -1.07 15.04
CA GLN A 344 24.25 0.11 15.23
C GLN A 344 23.07 -0.17 16.17
N GLN A 345 22.40 -1.31 15.99
CA GLN A 345 21.23 -1.67 16.78
C GLN A 345 21.63 -2.09 18.20
N ALA A 346 22.78 -2.74 18.42
CA ALA A 346 23.25 -3.05 19.78
C ALA A 346 23.44 -1.79 20.64
N ALA A 347 23.78 -0.65 20.03
CA ALA A 347 23.92 0.63 20.71
C ALA A 347 22.58 1.37 20.91
N ALA A 348 21.56 1.02 20.12
CA ALA A 348 20.29 1.75 20.08
C ALA A 348 19.12 1.03 20.77
N VAL A 349 19.14 -0.31 20.85
CA VAL A 349 18.05 -1.09 21.43
C VAL A 349 17.87 -0.76 22.92
N PRO A 350 16.68 -0.31 23.34
CA PRO A 350 16.43 0.06 24.73
C PRO A 350 16.24 -1.19 25.61
N ALA A 351 16.34 -1.00 26.93
CA ALA A 351 16.28 -2.10 27.90
C ALA A 351 14.94 -2.83 27.90
N ASP A 352 13.84 -2.13 27.63
CA ASP A 352 12.50 -2.71 27.50
C ASP A 352 12.38 -3.59 26.24
N TRP A 353 12.99 -3.20 25.12
CA TRP A 353 13.07 -4.04 23.92
C TRP A 353 13.74 -5.39 24.23
N ALA A 354 14.85 -5.38 24.98
CA ALA A 354 15.57 -6.60 25.36
C ALA A 354 14.74 -7.53 26.27
N GLN A 355 13.71 -7.01 26.94
CA GLN A 355 12.83 -7.78 27.82
C GLN A 355 11.66 -8.44 27.08
N LEU A 356 11.35 -8.03 25.85
CA LEU A 356 10.16 -8.51 25.11
C LEU A 356 10.17 -10.02 24.84
N CYS A 357 11.36 -10.63 24.68
CA CYS A 357 11.51 -12.06 24.39
C CYS A 357 11.91 -12.89 25.62
N LEU A 358 12.08 -12.25 26.78
CA LEU A 358 12.32 -12.97 28.03
C LEU A 358 11.01 -13.62 28.51
N PRO A 359 11.08 -14.84 29.08
CA PRO A 359 9.91 -15.60 29.49
C PRO A 359 9.14 -15.02 30.69
#